data_AF-A0A3Q9G4U5-F1
#
_entry.id   AF-A0A3Q9G4U5-F1
#
_cell.length_a   1.000
_cell.length_b   1.000
_cell.length_c   1.000
_cell.angle_alpha   90.00
_cell.angle_beta   90.00
_cell.angle_gamma   90.00
#
_symmetry.space_group_name_H-M   'P 1'
#
loop_
_entity.id
_entity.type
_entity.pdbx_description
1 polymer ?
#
loop_
_entity_poly.entity_id
_entity_poly.type
_entity_poly.pdbx_seq_one_letter_code
_entity_poly.pdbx_strand_id
1 'polypeptide(L)'
;MHAVVANPKTIKAAAYNQARSILANAGSQTAAKSHPVHGKPDVPVSYGTSLLAAARDEFRQTDKHLPAKDKKSDMSIPHYNAIHSAAQTMGIDRW
;
A
#
# COMPACT_ATOMS: atom_id res chain seq x y z
N MET A 1 8.80 6.03 20.58
CA MET A 1 7.37 6.38 20.50
C MET A 1 7.14 6.98 19.12
N HIS A 2 6.48 6.29 18.20
CA HIS A 2 6.09 6.90 16.91
C HIS A 2 4.78 7.64 17.16
N ALA A 3 4.80 8.97 17.06
CA ALA A 3 3.59 9.78 17.17
C ALA A 3 2.60 9.33 16.09
N VAL A 4 1.36 9.02 16.47
CA VAL A 4 0.33 8.64 15.51
C VAL A 4 -0.17 9.91 14.85
N VAL A 5 0.41 10.25 13.70
CA VAL A 5 0.03 11.45 12.93
C VAL A 5 -1.28 11.16 12.20
N ALA A 6 -2.18 12.14 12.17
CA ALA A 6 -3.38 12.03 11.35
C ALA A 6 -2.97 11.94 9.87
N ASN A 7 -3.63 11.07 9.10
CA ASN A 7 -3.39 10.99 7.66
C ASN A 7 -3.49 12.38 7.01
N PRO A 8 -2.67 12.66 5.99
CA PRO A 8 -2.79 13.90 5.24
C PRO A 8 -4.14 13.95 4.53
N LYS A 9 -4.65 15.15 4.22
CA LYS A 9 -5.89 15.30 3.44
C LYS A 9 -5.71 14.83 2.00
N THR A 10 -4.52 15.03 1.46
CA THR A 10 -4.12 14.70 0.09
C THR A 10 -2.73 14.10 0.06
N ILE A 11 -2.46 13.31 -0.97
CA ILE A 11 -1.15 12.73 -1.26
C ILE A 11 -0.68 13.19 -2.64
N LYS A 12 0.64 13.28 -2.83
CA LYS A 12 1.22 13.64 -4.13
C LYS A 12 0.92 12.56 -5.16
N ALA A 13 0.54 12.94 -6.38
CA ALA A 13 0.27 11.98 -7.46
C ALA A 13 1.49 11.09 -7.76
N ALA A 14 2.69 11.67 -7.69
CA ALA A 14 3.95 10.92 -7.84
C ALA A 14 4.12 9.86 -6.74
N ALA A 15 3.79 10.19 -5.49
CA ALA A 15 3.86 9.25 -4.37
C ALA A 15 2.84 8.11 -4.54
N TYR A 16 1.62 8.41 -4.98
CA TYR A 16 0.63 7.38 -5.33
C TYR A 16 1.14 6.44 -6.43
N ASN A 17 1.71 7.00 -7.51
CA ASN A 17 2.24 6.21 -8.63
C ASN A 17 3.43 5.33 -8.20
N GLN A 18 4.30 5.86 -7.34
CA GLN A 18 5.42 5.09 -6.78
C GLN A 18 4.94 3.98 -5.85
N ALA A 19 3.99 4.26 -4.95
CA ALA A 19 3.36 3.25 -4.09
C ALA A 19 2.70 2.13 -4.90
N ARG A 20 1.96 2.50 -5.96
CA ARG A 20 1.39 1.55 -6.92
C ARG A 20 2.47 0.65 -7.53
N SER A 21 3.60 1.22 -7.96
CA SER A 21 4.72 0.46 -8.54
C SER A 21 5.34 -0.52 -7.53
N ILE A 22 5.54 -0.09 -6.27
CA ILE A 22 6.05 -0.94 -5.18
C ILE A 22 5.15 -2.16 -5.00
N LEU A 23 3.83 -1.94 -4.89
CA LEU A 23 2.86 -3.01 -4.68
C LEU A 23 2.75 -3.94 -5.89
N ALA A 24 2.79 -3.39 -7.11
CA ALA A 24 2.79 -4.18 -8.34
C ALA A 24 4.02 -5.09 -8.43
N ASN A 25 5.21 -4.57 -8.11
CA ASN A 25 6.45 -5.35 -8.10
C ASN A 25 6.46 -6.43 -7.01
N ALA A 26 5.75 -6.20 -5.90
CA ALA A 26 5.52 -7.19 -4.86
C ALA A 26 4.42 -8.21 -5.22
N GLY A 27 3.81 -8.11 -6.40
CA GLY A 27 2.84 -9.10 -6.90
C GLY A 27 1.37 -8.72 -6.75
N SER A 28 1.02 -7.51 -6.31
CA SER A 28 -0.39 -7.07 -6.28
C SER A 28 -0.89 -6.81 -7.69
N GLN A 29 -1.80 -7.66 -8.16
CA GLN A 29 -2.51 -7.49 -9.42
C GLN A 29 -3.45 -6.28 -9.38
N THR A 30 -4.03 -5.99 -8.20
CA THR A 30 -4.90 -4.81 -8.05
C THR A 30 -4.12 -3.52 -8.24
N ALA A 31 -2.93 -3.42 -7.64
CA ALA A 31 -2.04 -2.29 -7.88
C ALA A 31 -1.59 -2.22 -9.33
N ALA A 32 -1.22 -3.35 -9.94
CA ALA A 32 -0.81 -3.41 -11.34
C ALA A 32 -1.91 -2.96 -12.33
N LYS A 33 -3.18 -3.25 -12.03
CA LYS A 33 -4.34 -2.86 -12.84
C LYS A 33 -4.85 -1.45 -12.56
N SER A 34 -4.54 -0.88 -11.38
CA SER A 34 -4.96 0.48 -11.03
C SER A 34 -4.43 1.50 -12.02
N HIS A 35 -5.15 2.60 -12.25
CA HIS A 35 -4.68 3.65 -13.16
C HIS A 35 -3.69 4.58 -12.44
N PRO A 36 -2.55 4.91 -13.09
CA PRO A 36 -1.68 5.97 -12.58
C PRO A 36 -2.39 7.31 -12.66
N VAL A 37 -2.00 8.23 -11.77
CA VAL A 37 -2.48 9.61 -11.79
C VAL A 37 -1.56 10.43 -12.69
N HIS A 38 -2.15 11.08 -13.69
CA HIS A 38 -1.48 12.05 -14.57
C HIS A 38 -2.27 13.36 -14.59
N GLY A 39 -1.57 14.49 -14.80
CA GLY A 39 -2.19 15.81 -14.96
C GLY A 39 -2.74 16.45 -13.67
N LYS A 40 -2.50 15.84 -12.49
CA LYS A 40 -2.87 16.39 -11.18
C LYS A 40 -1.66 16.35 -10.24
N PRO A 41 -1.41 17.42 -9.47
CA PRO A 41 -0.30 17.44 -8.52
C PRO A 41 -0.58 16.56 -7.28
N ASP A 42 -1.84 16.52 -6.85
CA ASP A 42 -2.29 15.88 -5.62
C ASP A 42 -3.62 15.16 -5.84
N VAL A 43 -3.85 14.10 -5.07
CA VAL A 43 -5.12 13.36 -5.01
C VAL A 43 -5.57 13.19 -3.56
N PRO A 44 -6.89 13.01 -3.31
CA PRO A 44 -7.37 12.71 -1.97
C PRO A 44 -6.67 11.48 -1.38
N VAL A 45 -6.42 11.50 -0.06
CA VAL A 45 -5.77 10.38 0.63
C VAL A 45 -6.52 9.06 0.48
N SER A 46 -7.84 9.12 0.21
CA SER A 46 -8.67 7.96 -0.07
C SER A 46 -8.19 7.11 -1.24
N TYR A 47 -7.47 7.70 -2.21
CA TYR A 47 -6.84 6.96 -3.30
C TYR A 47 -5.76 6.03 -2.76
N GLY A 48 -4.88 6.56 -1.92
CA GLY A 48 -3.80 5.81 -1.30
C GLY A 48 -4.32 4.74 -0.32
N THR A 49 -5.27 5.08 0.55
CA THR A 49 -5.82 4.11 1.50
C THR A 49 -6.57 2.97 0.79
N SER A 50 -7.29 3.26 -0.30
CA SER A 50 -7.98 2.23 -1.09
C SER A 50 -6.99 1.29 -1.78
N LEU A 51 -5.91 1.85 -2.35
CA LEU A 51 -4.83 1.06 -2.97
C LEU A 51 -4.16 0.13 -1.93
N LEU A 52 -3.86 0.64 -0.73
CA LEU A 52 -3.26 -0.15 0.34
C LEU A 52 -4.21 -1.23 0.85
N ALA A 53 -5.47 -0.91 1.14
CA ALA A 53 -6.46 -1.89 1.61
C ALA A 53 -6.63 -3.04 0.62
N ALA A 54 -6.77 -2.72 -0.69
CA ALA A 54 -6.91 -3.74 -1.71
C ALA A 54 -5.67 -4.64 -1.84
N ALA A 55 -4.47 -4.06 -1.83
CA ALA A 55 -3.22 -4.83 -1.87
C ALA A 55 -3.03 -5.71 -0.62
N ARG A 56 -3.42 -5.22 0.57
CA ARG A 56 -3.38 -6.00 1.82
C ARG A 56 -4.22 -7.25 1.72
N ASP A 57 -5.46 -7.09 1.29
CA ASP A 57 -6.41 -8.20 1.25
C ASP A 57 -5.98 -9.23 0.18
N GLU A 58 -5.41 -8.77 -0.93
CA GLU A 58 -4.79 -9.61 -1.96
C GLU A 58 -3.56 -10.39 -1.45
N PHE A 59 -2.65 -9.71 -0.73
CA PHE A 59 -1.47 -10.37 -0.15
C PHE A 59 -1.86 -11.40 0.91
N ARG A 60 -2.81 -11.07 1.80
CA ARG A 60 -3.34 -12.01 2.80
C ARG A 60 -3.93 -13.25 2.16
N GLN A 61 -4.65 -13.08 1.05
CA GLN A 61 -5.22 -14.20 0.31
C GLN A 61 -4.13 -15.05 -0.35
N THR A 62 -3.15 -14.41 -0.98
CA THR A 62 -2.01 -15.09 -1.62
C THR A 62 -1.20 -15.91 -0.61
N ASP A 63 -0.91 -15.31 0.54
CA ASP A 63 -0.07 -15.89 1.59
C ASP A 63 -0.84 -16.84 2.52
N LYS A 64 -2.14 -17.05 2.30
CA LYS A 64 -2.99 -17.83 3.21
C LYS A 64 -2.41 -19.20 3.55
N HIS A 65 -1.74 -19.84 2.59
CA HIS A 65 -1.13 -21.16 2.72
C HIS A 65 0.15 -21.22 3.59
N LEU A 66 0.82 -20.08 3.84
CA LEU A 66 2.04 -20.04 4.64
C LEU A 66 1.74 -20.31 6.13
N PRO A 67 2.68 -20.88 6.90
CA PRO A 67 2.51 -21.06 8.33
C PRO A 67 2.61 -19.70 9.07
N ALA A 68 1.98 -19.60 10.24
CA ALA A 68 1.92 -18.33 10.99
C ALA A 68 3.30 -17.75 11.35
N LYS A 69 4.32 -18.60 11.55
CA LYS A 69 5.71 -18.17 11.84
C LYS A 69 6.35 -17.37 10.70
N ASP A 70 5.88 -17.56 9.47
CA ASP A 70 6.43 -16.89 8.27
C ASP A 70 5.57 -15.68 7.86
N LYS A 71 4.59 -15.31 8.71
CA LYS A 71 3.65 -14.21 8.49
C LYS A 71 3.79 -13.10 9.51
N LYS A 72 3.42 -11.90 9.07
CA LYS A 72 3.14 -10.74 9.91
C LYS A 72 1.86 -10.08 9.43
N SER A 73 0.89 -9.91 10.34
CA SER A 73 -0.45 -9.39 10.01
C SER A 73 -1.17 -10.16 8.89
N ASP A 74 -1.02 -11.49 8.90
CA ASP A 74 -1.55 -12.45 7.93
C ASP A 74 -0.95 -12.38 6.51
N MET A 75 0.13 -11.62 6.33
CA MET A 75 0.90 -11.54 5.08
C MET A 75 2.31 -12.09 5.29
N SER A 76 2.95 -12.57 4.24
CA SER A 76 4.37 -12.89 4.23
C SER A 76 5.19 -11.65 4.61
N ILE A 77 6.39 -11.85 5.19
CA ILE A 77 7.28 -10.74 5.56
C ILE A 77 7.59 -9.82 4.36
N PRO A 78 7.84 -10.32 3.13
CA PRO A 78 8.01 -9.47 1.95
C PRO A 78 6.79 -8.61 1.63
N HIS A 79 5.59 -9.17 1.61
CA HIS A 79 4.37 -8.42 1.33
C HIS A 79 4.06 -7.39 2.42
N TYR A 80 4.28 -7.75 3.68
CA TYR A 80 4.20 -6.82 4.79
C TYR A 80 5.14 -5.61 4.60
N ASN A 81 6.39 -5.85 4.22
CA ASN A 81 7.35 -4.76 4.00
C ASN A 81 6.96 -3.92 2.78
N ALA A 82 6.49 -4.53 1.69
CA ALA A 82 6.07 -3.82 0.49
C ALA A 82 4.91 -2.86 0.78
N ILE A 83 3.90 -3.29 1.53
CA ILE A 83 2.75 -2.44 1.84
C ILE A 83 3.11 -1.29 2.79
N HIS A 84 4.03 -1.51 3.73
CA HIS A 84 4.52 -0.44 4.61
C HIS A 84 5.40 0.56 3.85
N SER A 85 6.25 0.09 2.93
CA SER A 85 7.02 0.97 2.04
C SER A 85 6.12 1.83 1.14
N ALA A 86 5.03 1.25 0.63
CA ALA A 86 4.04 1.98 -0.16
C ALA A 86 3.30 3.02 0.69
N ALA A 87 2.89 2.67 1.91
CA ALA A 87 2.24 3.59 2.84
C ALA A 87 3.16 4.75 3.25
N GLN A 88 4.43 4.45 3.58
CA GLN A 88 5.45 5.43 3.91
C GLN A 88 5.72 6.39 2.76
N THR A 89 5.77 5.88 1.52
CA THR A 89 5.94 6.69 0.30
C THR A 89 4.85 7.74 0.17
N MET A 90 3.62 7.41 0.56
CA MET A 90 2.47 8.31 0.51
C MET A 90 2.29 9.16 1.79
N GLY A 91 3.08 8.92 2.83
CA GLY A 91 2.90 9.54 4.14
C GLY A 91 1.58 9.14 4.82
N ILE A 92 1.14 7.90 4.64
CA ILE A 92 -0.10 7.37 5.22
C ILE A 92 0.26 6.43 6.38
N ASP A 93 -0.18 6.78 7.58
CA ASP A 93 0.08 5.97 8.79
C ASP A 93 -1.12 5.08 9.18
N ARG A 94 -2.32 5.37 8.66
CA ARG A 94 -3.55 4.61 8.95
C ARG A 94 -4.28 4.23 7.66
N TRP A 95 -4.53 2.94 7.43
CA TRP A 95 -5.17 2.44 6.21
C TRP A 95 -5.76 1.03 6.39
#